data_AF-A0A9X9F6V3-F1
#
_entry.id   AF-A0A9X9F6V3-F1
#
_cell.length_a   1.000
_cell.length_b   1.000
_cell.length_c   1.000
_cell.angle_alpha   90.00
_cell.angle_beta   90.00
_cell.angle_gamma   90.00
#
_symmetry.space_group_name_H-M   'P 1'
#
loop_
_entity.id
_entity.type
_entity.pdbx_description
1 polymer ?
#
loop_
_entity_poly.entity_id
_entity_poly.type
_entity_poly.pdbx_seq_one_letter_code
_entity_poly.pdbx_strand_id
1 'polypeptide(L)' 'FSSDEVIVNDKYNIYSKLAYYKETYNEDLEHRWNPGVRILGFAYGYSFSRIIHELGLLI' A
#
# COMPACT_ATOMS: atom_id res chain seq x y z
N PHE A 1 -1.79 12.95 6.87
CA PHE A 1 -1.01 13.40 5.71
C PHE A 1 -1.86 14.33 4.87
N SER A 2 -1.26 15.28 4.15
CA SER A 2 -1.99 16.24 3.30
C SER A 2 -2.37 15.70 1.92
N SER A 3 -1.83 14.54 1.54
CA SER A 3 -2.07 13.87 0.25
C SER A 3 -1.90 12.35 0.39
N ASP A 4 -2.40 11.62 -0.61
CA ASP A 4 -2.22 10.17 -0.71
C ASP A 4 -0.74 9.81 -0.95
N GLU A 5 -0.33 8.64 -0.47
CA GLU A 5 1.05 8.13 -0.57
C GLU A 5 1.07 6.75 -1.24
N VAL A 6 2.10 6.50 -2.07
CA VAL A 6 2.36 5.19 -2.68
C VAL A 6 3.57 4.55 -2.03
N ILE A 7 3.36 3.44 -1.33
CA ILE A 7 4.44 2.66 -0.70
C ILE A 7 4.83 1.50 -1.63
N VAL A 8 6.10 1.47 -2.07
CA VAL A 8 6.64 0.39 -2.90
C VAL A 8 7.55 -0.50 -2.07
N ASN A 9 7.31 -1.81 -2.09
CA ASN A 9 8.15 -2.81 -1.45
C ASN A 9 8.76 -3.75 -2.50
N ASP A 10 9.98 -4.21 -2.26
CA ASP A 10 10.61 -5.25 -3.09
C ASP A 10 9.86 -6.59 -2.96
N LYS A 11 9.71 -7.29 -4.09
CA LYS A 11 9.09 -8.63 -4.18
C LYS A 11 9.76 -9.66 -3.26
N TYR A 12 11.06 -9.55 -3.00
CA TYR A 12 11.79 -10.53 -2.20
C TYR A 12 11.37 -10.52 -0.73
N ASN A 13 10.76 -9.43 -0.26
CA ASN A 13 10.30 -9.25 1.12
C ASN A 13 8.78 -9.37 1.27
N ILE A 14 8.08 -9.96 0.30
CA ILE A 14 6.62 -9.92 0.28
C ILE A 14 5.97 -10.58 1.50
N TYR A 15 6.53 -11.68 2.00
CA TYR A 15 5.97 -12.38 3.16
C TYR A 15 6.12 -11.58 4.45
N SER A 16 7.30 -11.01 4.71
CA SER A 16 7.55 -10.20 5.91
C SER A 16 6.75 -8.91 5.88
N LYS A 17 6.62 -8.27 4.71
CA LYS A 17 5.78 -7.09 4.53
C LYS A 17 4.31 -7.40 4.71
N LEU A 18 3.82 -8.52 4.16
CA LEU A 18 2.44 -8.94 4.36
C LEU A 18 2.14 -9.21 5.84
N ALA A 19 3.05 -9.87 6.57
CA ALA A 19 2.91 -10.07 8.00
C ALA A 19 2.82 -8.72 8.75
N TYR A 20 3.74 -7.80 8.45
CA TYR A 20 3.70 -6.44 9.01
C TYR A 20 2.36 -5.73 8.74
N TYR A 21 1.84 -5.78 7.52
CA TYR A 21 0.58 -5.12 7.18
C TYR A 21 -0.62 -5.73 7.91
N LYS A 22 -0.65 -7.06 8.11
CA LYS A 22 -1.71 -7.74 8.88
C LYS A 22 -1.72 -7.35 10.37
N GLU A 23 -0.54 -7.13 10.94
CA GLU A 23 -0.41 -6.63 12.31
C GLU A 23 -0.77 -5.15 12.40
N THR A 24 -0.42 -4.36 11.38
CA THR A 24 -0.55 -2.89 11.41
C THR A 24 -1.94 -2.37 11.06
N TYR A 25 -2.64 -3.07 10.17
CA TYR A 25 -3.95 -2.68 9.66
C TYR A 25 -5.02 -3.69 10.08
N ASN A 26 -6.24 -3.21 10.29
CA ASN A 26 -7.41 -4.06 10.59
C ASN A 26 -8.03 -4.63 9.31
N GLU A 27 -9.15 -5.34 9.45
CA GLU A 27 -9.85 -5.97 8.31
C GLU A 27 -10.41 -4.95 7.30
N ASP A 28 -10.65 -3.71 7.74
CA ASP A 28 -11.06 -2.58 6.90
C ASP A 28 -9.88 -1.84 6.25
N LEU A 29 -8.67 -2.40 6.39
CA LEU A 29 -7.41 -1.82 5.94
C LEU A 29 -7.06 -0.48 6.58
N GLU A 30 -7.62 -0.18 7.75
CA GLU A 30 -7.32 1.02 8.54
C GLU A 30 -6.24 0.74 9.58
N HIS A 31 -5.34 1.71 9.76
CA HIS A 31 -4.20 1.58 10.65
C HIS A 31 -4.66 1.51 12.11
N ARG A 32 -4.33 0.42 12.81
CA ARG A 32 -4.84 0.12 14.16
C ARG A 32 -4.51 1.19 15.21
N TRP A 33 -3.41 1.92 15.01
CA TRP A 33 -2.89 2.91 15.96
C TRP A 33 -2.94 4.36 15.45
N ASN A 34 -3.41 4.59 14.21
CA ASN A 34 -3.44 5.92 13.61
C ASN A 34 -4.73 6.10 12.79
N PRO A 35 -5.83 6.46 13.46
CA PRO A 35 -7.15 6.57 12.83
C PRO A 35 -7.14 7.49 11.60
N GLY A 36 -7.88 7.10 10.57
CA GLY A 36 -7.95 7.85 9.31
C GLY A 36 -6.81 7.58 8.33
N VAL A 37 -5.79 6.80 8.71
CA VAL A 37 -4.81 6.26 7.74
C VAL A 37 -5.28 4.89 7.26
N ARG A 38 -5.50 4.73 5.95
CA ARG A 38 -6.05 3.51 5.34
C ARG A 38 -5.32 3.15 4.05
N ILE A 39 -5.17 1.86 3.78
CA ILE A 39 -4.73 1.38 2.47
C ILE A 39 -5.93 1.38 1.52
N LEU A 40 -5.87 2.17 0.46
CA LEU A 40 -6.97 2.34 -0.49
C LEU A 40 -6.90 1.39 -1.70
N GLY A 41 -5.72 0.83 -1.97
CA GLY A 41 -5.52 -0.07 -3.10
C GLY A 41 -4.14 -0.73 -3.07
N PHE A 42 -3.95 -1.71 -3.94
CA PHE A 42 -2.67 -2.36 -4.14
C PHE A 42 -2.45 -2.63 -5.63
N ALA A 43 -1.19 -2.59 -6.06
CA ALA A 43 -0.78 -2.97 -7.39
C ALA A 43 0.62 -3.61 -7.34
N TYR A 44 1.00 -4.27 -8.42
CA TYR A 44 2.34 -4.81 -8.61
C TYR A 44 2.81 -4.55 -10.04
N GLY A 45 4.12 -4.48 -10.24
CA GLY A 45 4.67 -4.24 -11.55
C GLY A 45 6.19 -4.19 -11.53
N TYR A 46 6.79 -4.28 -12.70
CA TYR A 46 8.24 -4.17 -12.90
C TYR A 46 8.71 -2.73 -13.14
N SER A 47 7.79 -1.76 -13.18
CA SER A 47 8.11 -0.34 -13.28
C SER A 47 7.15 0.48 -12.41
N PHE A 48 7.63 1.61 -11.91
CA PHE A 48 6.78 2.54 -11.17
C PHE A 48 5.63 3.08 -12.03
N SER A 49 5.87 3.34 -13.33
CA SER A 49 4.81 3.81 -14.25
C SER A 49 3.67 2.80 -14.39
N ARG A 50 3.97 1.49 -14.41
CA ARG A 50 2.94 0.45 -14.42
C ARG A 50 2.16 0.43 -13.11
N ILE A 51 2.85 0.56 -11.97
CA ILE A 51 2.21 0.58 -10.65
C ILE A 51 1.23 1.74 -10.54
N ILE A 52 1.64 2.97 -10.89
CA ILE A 52 0.75 4.13 -10.83
C ILE A 52 -0.42 4.05 -11.84
N HIS A 53 -0.21 3.42 -13.01
CA HIS A 53 -1.28 3.16 -13.98
C HIS A 53 -2.34 2.21 -13.42
N GLU A 54 -1.91 1.08 -12.84
CA GLU A 54 -2.81 0.11 -12.22
C GLU A 54 -3.56 0.70 -11.02
N LEU A 55 -2.94 1.64 -10.29
CA LEU A 55 -3.60 2.37 -9.20
C LEU A 55 -4.54 3.48 -9.69
N GLY A 56 -4.59 3.78 -10.99
CA GLY A 56 -5.41 4.86 -11.53
C GLY A 56 -4.93 6.26 -11.15
N LEU A 57 -3.64 6.42 -10.82
CA LEU A 57 -3.04 7.69 -10.38
C LEU A 57 -2.36 8.48 -11.51
N LEU A 58 -2.41 7.97 -12.74
CA LEU A 58 -2.00 8.72 -13.93
C LEU A 58 -3.14 9.64 -14.37
N ILE A 59 -2.84 10.94 -14.43
CA ILE A 59 -3.72 12.01 -14.93
C ILE A 59 -3.44 12.22 -16.42
#